data_AF-A0A0B7AWY4-F1
#
_entry.id   AF-A0A0B7AWY4-F1
#
_cell.length_a   1.000
_cell.length_b   1.000
_cell.length_c   1.000
_cell.angle_alpha   90.00
_cell.angle_beta   90.00
_cell.angle_gamma   90.00
#
_symmetry.space_group_name_H-M   'P 1'
#
loop_
_entity.id
_entity.type
_entity.pdbx_description
1 polymer ?
#
loop_
_entity_poly.entity_id
_entity_poly.type
_entity_poly.pdbx_seq_one_letter_code
_entity_poly.pdbx_strand_id
1 'polypeptide(L)'
;SDKTVGGGDDSFNTFFSETGGGKHVPRAVFVDLEPTVVDEVRQGKYRRLFHPEQLITGKEDAANNYARGHYTIGKEIVDLVLDRIRKLADQCTGLQGFLIFHSFGGGTGSGFTSLLMERLSVDYGKKSKLEFSIYPAPQVSTAVVEPYNSILTTHTTLEHSDCAFMVDNEAIYDICRRNLDIERPSYTNLNRLIGQVVSSITASLRFDGALNVD
;
A
#
# COMPACT_ATOMS: atom_id res chain seq x y z
N SER A 1 1.83 -19.62 -11.25
CA SER A 1 0.72 -19.66 -10.28
C SER A 1 0.93 -20.83 -9.36
N ASP A 2 0.92 -20.57 -8.05
CA ASP A 2 0.89 -21.62 -7.04
C ASP A 2 -0.46 -22.33 -7.13
N LYS A 3 -0.44 -23.66 -7.16
CA LYS A 3 -1.66 -24.47 -7.25
C LYS A 3 -2.22 -24.72 -5.86
N THR A 4 -3.51 -24.47 -5.66
CA THR A 4 -4.18 -24.81 -4.40
C THR A 4 -4.20 -26.32 -4.18
N VAL A 5 -4.11 -26.74 -2.91
CA VAL A 5 -4.30 -28.14 -2.52
C VAL A 5 -5.81 -28.41 -2.46
N GLY A 6 -6.48 -28.49 -3.61
CA GLY A 6 -7.93 -28.73 -3.62
C GLY A 6 -8.70 -28.60 -4.94
N GLY A 7 -8.08 -28.18 -6.04
CA GLY A 7 -8.77 -28.08 -7.34
C GLY A 7 -9.81 -26.96 -7.41
N GLY A 8 -9.55 -25.83 -6.76
CA GLY A 8 -10.33 -24.59 -6.90
C GLY A 8 -9.76 -23.65 -7.96
N ASP A 9 -10.49 -22.56 -8.25
CA ASP A 9 -10.02 -21.46 -9.09
C ASP A 9 -8.80 -20.79 -8.44
N ASP A 10 -7.60 -21.06 -8.95
CA ASP A 10 -6.33 -20.58 -8.41
C ASP A 10 -6.08 -19.08 -8.65
N SER A 11 -7.01 -18.35 -9.31
CA SER A 11 -6.84 -16.93 -9.67
C SER A 11 -6.60 -16.03 -8.45
N PHE A 12 -7.16 -16.34 -7.28
CA PHE A 12 -6.93 -15.55 -6.06
C PHE A 12 -5.54 -15.78 -5.43
N ASN A 13 -4.79 -16.81 -5.85
CA ASN A 13 -3.43 -17.07 -5.34
C ASN A 13 -2.43 -15.98 -5.76
N THR A 14 -2.82 -15.10 -6.70
CA THR A 14 -2.08 -13.88 -7.02
C THR A 14 -1.94 -12.97 -5.79
N PHE A 15 -2.97 -12.88 -4.94
CA PHE A 15 -2.96 -12.03 -3.74
C PHE A 15 -2.78 -12.81 -2.43
N PHE A 16 -3.00 -14.12 -2.42
CA PHE A 16 -2.90 -14.96 -1.23
C PHE A 16 -1.90 -16.10 -1.41
N SER A 17 -1.16 -16.43 -0.35
CA SER A 17 -0.42 -17.68 -0.24
C SER A 17 -1.20 -18.68 0.60
N GLU A 18 -1.15 -19.96 0.22
CA GLU A 18 -1.78 -21.04 0.97
C GLU A 18 -0.76 -21.73 1.88
N THR A 19 -1.09 -21.84 3.17
CA THR A 19 -0.31 -22.64 4.12
C THR A 19 -0.78 -24.09 4.10
N GLY A 20 0.07 -25.04 4.50
CA GLY A 20 -0.29 -26.47 4.56
C GLY A 20 -1.48 -26.81 5.47
N GLY A 21 -1.94 -25.87 6.31
CA GLY A 21 -3.17 -25.99 7.10
C GLY A 21 -4.43 -25.42 6.43
N GLY A 22 -4.39 -25.10 5.13
CA GLY A 22 -5.51 -24.51 4.37
C GLY A 22 -5.81 -23.04 4.69
N LYS A 23 -4.95 -22.40 5.51
CA LYS A 23 -5.07 -20.96 5.79
C LYS A 23 -4.48 -20.16 4.64
N HIS A 24 -5.26 -19.22 4.13
CA HIS A 24 -4.86 -18.25 3.11
C HIS A 24 -4.33 -16.99 3.79
N VAL A 25 -3.09 -16.63 3.47
CA VAL A 25 -2.38 -15.47 4.05
C VAL A 25 -2.17 -14.43 2.94
N PRO A 26 -2.55 -13.16 3.14
CA PRO A 26 -2.29 -12.12 2.14
C PRO A 26 -0.80 -11.94 1.83
N ARG A 27 -0.47 -11.75 0.56
CA ARG A 27 0.85 -11.31 0.09
C ARG A 27 0.97 -9.79 0.26
N ALA A 28 0.93 -9.33 1.50
CA ALA A 28 0.94 -7.91 1.85
C ALA A 28 2.04 -7.61 2.88
N VAL A 29 2.61 -6.41 2.82
CA VAL A 29 3.50 -5.87 3.85
C VAL A 29 2.93 -4.52 4.28
N PHE A 30 2.77 -4.33 5.59
CA PHE A 30 2.38 -3.07 6.19
C PHE A 30 3.61 -2.47 6.84
N VAL A 31 3.88 -1.22 6.52
CA VAL A 31 5.03 -0.48 7.05
C VAL A 31 4.55 0.85 7.55
N ASP A 32 4.93 1.17 8.79
CA ASP A 32 4.83 2.51 9.33
C ASP A 32 6.05 2.82 10.21
N LEU A 33 6.44 4.09 10.29
CA LEU A 33 7.57 4.52 11.11
C LEU A 33 7.18 4.68 12.58
N GLU A 34 5.88 4.71 12.88
CA GLU A 34 5.35 4.61 14.23
C GLU A 34 4.41 3.40 14.40
N PRO A 35 4.17 2.92 15.62
CA PRO A 35 3.45 1.66 15.82
C PRO A 35 1.91 1.78 15.77
N THR A 36 1.34 2.97 15.98
CA THR A 36 -0.08 3.17 16.30
C THR A 36 -1.02 2.49 15.30
N VAL A 37 -0.89 2.82 14.01
CA VAL A 37 -1.81 2.34 12.96
C VAL A 37 -1.65 0.85 12.70
N VAL A 38 -0.42 0.35 12.71
CA VAL A 38 -0.15 -1.09 12.49
C VAL A 38 -0.57 -1.93 13.71
N ASP A 39 -0.47 -1.38 14.92
CA ASP A 39 -0.95 -2.04 16.14
C ASP A 39 -2.47 -2.21 16.15
N GLU A 40 -3.22 -1.27 15.59
CA GLU A 40 -4.66 -1.45 15.35
C GLU A 40 -4.93 -2.63 14.41
N VAL A 41 -4.10 -2.86 13.39
CA VAL A 41 -4.22 -4.04 12.52
C VAL A 41 -3.89 -5.33 13.30
N ARG A 42 -2.87 -5.31 14.15
CA ARG A 42 -2.48 -6.44 15.03
C ARG A 42 -3.56 -6.80 16.04
N GLN A 43 -4.42 -5.86 16.43
CA GLN A 43 -5.48 -6.07 17.43
C GLN A 43 -6.88 -6.11 16.82
N GLY A 44 -7.02 -5.72 15.55
CA GLY A 44 -8.29 -5.58 14.87
C GLY A 44 -8.96 -6.89 14.48
N LYS A 45 -10.10 -6.77 13.77
CA LYS A 45 -10.92 -7.90 13.32
C LYS A 45 -10.11 -8.95 12.53
N TYR A 46 -9.16 -8.49 11.72
CA TYR A 46 -8.33 -9.34 10.85
C TYR A 46 -6.96 -9.66 11.43
N ARG A 47 -6.75 -9.54 12.74
CA ARG A 47 -5.46 -9.80 13.41
C ARG A 47 -4.83 -11.16 13.12
N ARG A 48 -5.64 -12.18 12.79
CA ARG A 48 -5.17 -13.54 12.46
C ARG A 48 -4.92 -13.74 10.97
N LEU A 49 -5.26 -12.78 10.11
CA LEU A 49 -5.17 -12.89 8.67
C LEU A 49 -3.73 -12.72 8.18
N PHE A 50 -3.05 -11.66 8.66
CA PHE A 50 -1.69 -11.31 8.25
C PHE A 50 -0.64 -12.09 9.02
N HIS A 51 0.52 -12.30 8.41
CA HIS A 51 1.67 -12.85 9.12
C HIS A 51 2.29 -11.73 9.99
N PRO A 52 2.61 -11.97 11.28
CA PRO A 52 3.13 -10.90 12.17
C PRO A 52 4.39 -10.22 11.63
N GLU A 53 5.23 -10.97 10.91
CA GLU A 53 6.45 -10.43 10.30
C GLU A 53 6.21 -9.49 9.11
N GLN A 54 5.00 -9.48 8.55
CA GLN A 54 4.58 -8.56 7.49
C GLN A 54 4.13 -7.20 8.07
N LEU A 55 3.98 -7.09 9.39
CA LEU A 55 3.52 -5.88 10.08
C LEU A 55 4.74 -5.20 10.71
N ILE A 56 5.34 -4.27 9.99
CA ILE A 56 6.63 -3.65 10.32
C ILE A 56 6.37 -2.25 10.87
N THR A 57 6.94 -1.96 12.04
CA THR A 57 6.75 -0.69 12.75
C THR A 57 8.08 -0.15 13.24
N GLY A 58 8.33 1.13 12.98
CA GLY A 58 9.39 1.89 13.63
C GLY A 58 9.01 2.33 15.05
N LYS A 59 9.84 3.19 15.64
CA LYS A 59 9.61 3.78 16.97
C LYS A 59 9.31 5.28 16.92
N GLU A 60 9.69 5.94 15.84
CA GLU A 60 9.67 7.39 15.69
C GLU A 60 9.12 7.70 14.30
N ASP A 61 8.15 8.61 14.23
CA ASP A 61 7.52 8.96 12.98
C ASP A 61 8.38 9.91 12.11
N ALA A 62 7.94 10.13 10.87
CA ALA A 62 8.52 11.15 10.01
C ALA A 62 8.05 12.57 10.33
N ALA A 63 7.11 12.76 11.29
CA ALA A 63 6.57 14.05 11.70
C ALA A 63 6.14 14.95 10.52
N ASN A 64 5.42 14.37 9.54
CA ASN A 64 5.02 15.04 8.29
C ASN A 64 6.16 15.69 7.49
N ASN A 65 7.39 15.17 7.63
CA ASN A 65 8.56 15.66 6.91
C ASN A 65 9.10 14.60 5.95
N TYR A 66 9.02 14.88 4.65
CA TYR A 66 9.59 14.03 3.59
C TYR A 66 11.05 13.64 3.86
N ALA A 67 11.90 14.59 4.24
CA ALA A 67 13.32 14.34 4.42
C ALA A 67 13.59 13.36 5.57
N ARG A 68 12.74 13.36 6.61
CA ARG A 68 12.85 12.37 7.69
C ARG A 68 12.48 10.97 7.21
N GLY A 69 11.37 10.86 6.46
CA GLY A 69 10.95 9.60 5.87
C GLY A 69 11.94 9.04 4.85
N HIS A 70 12.61 9.90 4.09
CA HIS A 70 13.50 9.48 3.00
C HIS A 70 14.98 9.35 3.40
N TYR A 71 15.53 10.30 4.16
CA TYR A 71 16.96 10.39 4.40
C TYR A 71 17.42 9.93 5.78
N THR A 72 16.60 10.07 6.83
CA THR A 72 17.01 9.78 8.20
C THR A 72 16.32 8.52 8.74
N ILE A 73 15.10 8.64 9.23
CA ILE A 73 14.38 7.56 9.93
C ILE A 73 14.09 6.40 8.98
N GLY A 74 13.67 6.69 7.74
CA GLY A 74 13.38 5.63 6.78
C GLY A 74 14.58 4.78 6.39
N LYS A 75 15.80 5.32 6.43
CA LYS A 75 17.01 4.54 6.15
C LYS A 75 17.29 3.48 7.21
N GLU A 76 16.85 3.69 8.45
CA GLU A 76 17.07 2.73 9.53
C GLU A 76 16.20 1.47 9.38
N ILE A 77 15.07 1.58 8.66
CA ILE A 77 14.08 0.50 8.54
C ILE A 77 13.97 -0.08 7.13
N VAL A 78 14.46 0.61 6.09
CA VAL A 78 14.30 0.19 4.69
C VAL A 78 14.89 -1.20 4.44
N ASP A 79 16.06 -1.52 4.99
CA ASP A 79 16.70 -2.82 4.79
C ASP A 79 15.85 -3.96 5.39
N LEU A 80 15.27 -3.73 6.58
CA LEU A 80 14.34 -4.68 7.20
C LEU A 80 13.11 -4.89 6.31
N VAL A 81 12.54 -3.81 5.76
CA VAL A 81 11.37 -3.87 4.89
C VAL A 81 11.67 -4.64 3.60
N LEU A 82 12.81 -4.35 2.96
CA LEU A 82 13.26 -5.05 1.76
C LEU A 82 13.49 -6.54 2.03
N ASP A 83 14.06 -6.91 3.17
CA ASP A 83 14.22 -8.32 3.55
C ASP A 83 12.87 -9.03 3.74
N ARG A 84 11.85 -8.35 4.30
CA ARG A 84 10.49 -8.92 4.39
C ARG A 84 9.82 -9.04 3.02
N ILE A 85 9.98 -8.05 2.16
CA ILE A 85 9.49 -8.10 0.78
C ILE A 85 10.16 -9.24 0.02
N ARG A 86 11.48 -9.41 0.16
CA ARG A 86 12.24 -10.50 -0.45
C ARG A 86 11.70 -11.86 -0.04
N LYS A 87 11.44 -12.08 1.26
CA LYS A 87 10.82 -13.33 1.73
C LYS A 87 9.47 -13.62 1.08
N LEU A 88 8.65 -12.61 0.80
CA LEU A 88 7.38 -12.81 0.09
C LEU A 88 7.60 -13.05 -1.41
N ALA A 89 8.56 -12.36 -2.01
CA ALA A 89 8.93 -12.59 -3.40
C ALA A 89 9.47 -14.00 -3.63
N ASP A 90 10.25 -14.54 -2.69
CA ASP A 90 10.77 -15.92 -2.73
C ASP A 90 9.66 -16.98 -2.63
N GLN A 91 8.52 -16.62 -2.01
CA GLN A 91 7.30 -17.44 -1.96
C GLN A 91 6.44 -17.34 -3.22
N CYS A 92 6.83 -16.54 -4.21
CA CYS A 92 6.10 -16.40 -5.47
C CYS A 92 6.79 -17.20 -6.57
N THR A 93 6.05 -18.08 -7.25
CA THR A 93 6.57 -18.78 -8.43
C THR A 93 6.79 -17.87 -9.65
N GLY A 94 6.10 -16.72 -9.69
CA GLY A 94 6.26 -15.71 -10.72
C GLY A 94 5.71 -14.37 -10.27
N LEU A 95 6.51 -13.57 -9.56
CA LEU A 95 6.12 -12.22 -9.15
C LEU A 95 5.91 -11.34 -10.37
N GLN A 96 4.70 -10.77 -10.54
CA GLN A 96 4.40 -9.78 -11.59
C GLN A 96 4.93 -8.40 -11.20
N GLY A 97 4.60 -7.93 -9.99
CA GLY A 97 4.88 -6.57 -9.57
C GLY A 97 4.48 -6.27 -8.13
N PHE A 98 4.45 -4.98 -7.80
CA PHE A 98 4.08 -4.45 -6.50
C PHE A 98 2.92 -3.46 -6.63
N LEU A 99 1.95 -3.57 -5.73
CA LEU A 99 0.91 -2.56 -5.52
C LEU A 99 1.26 -1.76 -4.26
N ILE A 100 1.49 -0.47 -4.40
CA ILE A 100 2.03 0.39 -3.35
C ILE A 100 0.98 1.41 -2.96
N PHE A 101 0.57 1.37 -1.69
CA PHE A 101 -0.46 2.26 -1.14
C PHE A 101 0.21 3.26 -0.22
N HIS A 102 0.04 4.55 -0.50
CA HIS A 102 0.67 5.59 0.29
C HIS A 102 -0.06 6.94 0.18
N SER A 103 0.25 7.86 1.09
CA SER A 103 -0.23 9.25 1.03
C SER A 103 0.85 10.18 0.49
N PHE A 104 0.48 11.15 -0.34
CA PHE A 104 1.41 12.22 -0.72
C PHE A 104 1.69 13.23 0.40
N GLY A 105 0.71 13.43 1.29
CA GLY A 105 0.82 14.45 2.35
C GLY A 105 1.70 14.05 3.54
N GLY A 106 1.69 12.78 3.95
CA GLY A 106 2.39 12.30 5.14
C GLY A 106 3.90 12.15 4.93
N GLY A 107 4.70 12.31 6.00
CA GLY A 107 6.16 12.18 5.91
C GLY A 107 6.64 10.76 5.60
N THR A 108 6.01 9.75 6.21
CA THR A 108 6.25 8.33 5.91
C THR A 108 5.75 8.00 4.51
N GLY A 109 4.47 8.30 4.24
CA GLY A 109 3.82 7.97 2.96
C GLY A 109 4.49 8.63 1.75
N SER A 110 5.11 9.80 1.90
CA SER A 110 5.88 10.45 0.85
C SER A 110 7.33 9.97 0.85
N GLY A 111 8.08 10.30 1.90
CA GLY A 111 9.53 10.10 1.96
C GLY A 111 9.97 8.65 1.97
N PHE A 112 9.35 7.82 2.81
CA PHE A 112 9.71 6.40 2.90
C PHE A 112 9.30 5.65 1.64
N THR A 113 8.12 5.97 1.05
CA THR A 113 7.70 5.36 -0.21
C THR A 113 8.65 5.67 -1.35
N SER A 114 9.10 6.93 -1.48
CA SER A 114 10.11 7.30 -2.47
C SER A 114 11.40 6.50 -2.31
N LEU A 115 11.89 6.38 -1.07
CA LEU A 115 13.08 5.57 -0.76
C LEU A 115 12.87 4.09 -1.11
N LEU A 116 11.70 3.53 -0.76
CA LEU A 116 11.36 2.15 -1.05
C LEU A 116 11.29 1.90 -2.56
N MET A 117 10.69 2.82 -3.33
CA MET A 117 10.56 2.74 -4.77
C MET A 117 11.91 2.75 -5.50
N GLU A 118 12.84 3.59 -5.06
CA GLU A 118 14.22 3.59 -5.56
C GLU A 118 14.87 2.21 -5.35
N ARG A 119 14.76 1.65 -4.14
CA ARG A 119 15.34 0.35 -3.81
C ARG A 119 14.68 -0.81 -4.53
N LEU A 120 13.35 -0.80 -4.65
CA LEU A 120 12.61 -1.80 -5.42
C LEU A 120 12.96 -1.76 -6.91
N SER A 121 13.25 -0.58 -7.46
CA SER A 121 13.70 -0.46 -8.85
C SER A 121 15.09 -1.04 -9.07
N VAL A 122 15.96 -0.98 -8.06
CA VAL A 122 17.28 -1.63 -8.09
C VAL A 122 17.14 -3.15 -7.99
N ASP A 123 16.43 -3.65 -6.99
CA ASP A 123 16.33 -5.10 -6.70
C ASP A 123 15.40 -5.83 -7.69
N TYR A 124 14.35 -5.16 -8.17
CA TYR A 124 13.27 -5.72 -8.98
C TYR A 124 12.98 -4.87 -10.24
N GLY A 125 14.02 -4.38 -10.93
CA GLY A 125 13.88 -3.44 -12.05
C GLY A 125 13.00 -3.89 -13.22
N LYS A 126 12.78 -5.20 -13.41
CA LYS A 126 11.88 -5.73 -14.46
C LYS A 126 10.42 -5.93 -14.00
N LYS A 127 10.11 -5.64 -12.74
CA LYS A 127 8.79 -5.87 -12.14
C LYS A 127 7.99 -4.58 -12.12
N SER A 128 6.72 -4.67 -12.46
CA SER A 128 5.83 -3.52 -12.51
C SER A 128 5.55 -2.98 -11.10
N LYS A 129 5.46 -1.66 -10.97
CA LYS A 129 5.17 -0.96 -9.72
C LYS A 129 3.98 -0.04 -9.97
N LEU A 130 2.85 -0.36 -9.35
CA LEU A 130 1.63 0.42 -9.47
C LEU A 130 1.35 1.10 -8.14
N GLU A 131 1.09 2.40 -8.17
CA GLU A 131 0.85 3.21 -6.99
C GLU A 131 -0.65 3.52 -6.83
N PHE A 132 -1.11 3.51 -5.58
CA PHE A 132 -2.38 4.08 -5.14
C PHE A 132 -2.04 5.20 -4.17
N SER A 133 -1.97 6.42 -4.72
CA SER A 133 -1.47 7.60 -4.02
C SER A 133 -2.64 8.46 -3.55
N ILE A 134 -2.79 8.61 -2.24
CA ILE A 134 -3.82 9.48 -1.65
C ILE A 134 -3.35 10.93 -1.76
N TYR A 135 -4.05 11.70 -2.59
CA TYR A 135 -3.79 13.12 -2.79
C TYR A 135 -4.37 13.94 -1.63
N PRO A 136 -3.61 14.88 -1.05
CA PRO A 136 -4.06 15.66 0.09
C PRO A 136 -5.20 16.61 -0.29
N ALA A 137 -6.12 16.81 0.65
CA ALA A 137 -7.23 17.75 0.49
C ALA A 137 -7.32 18.64 1.74
N PRO A 138 -7.44 19.97 1.60
CA PRO A 138 -7.45 20.90 2.74
C PRO A 138 -8.47 20.57 3.84
N GLN A 139 -9.59 19.96 3.47
CA GLN A 139 -10.70 19.63 4.37
C GLN A 139 -10.37 18.47 5.33
N VAL A 140 -9.42 17.60 4.97
CA VAL A 140 -8.99 16.42 5.76
C VAL A 140 -7.48 16.39 6.03
N SER A 141 -6.79 17.47 5.65
CA SER A 141 -5.35 17.65 5.80
C SER A 141 -4.99 17.86 7.27
N THR A 142 -3.87 17.29 7.69
CA THR A 142 -3.36 17.44 9.07
C THR A 142 -2.05 18.24 9.12
N ALA A 143 -1.44 18.50 7.96
CA ALA A 143 -0.16 19.19 7.87
C ALA A 143 -0.16 20.29 6.81
N VAL A 144 0.34 21.47 7.19
CA VAL A 144 0.53 22.62 6.29
C VAL A 144 1.59 22.34 5.22
N VAL A 145 2.49 21.38 5.48
CA VAL A 145 3.62 21.01 4.60
C VAL A 145 3.28 19.91 3.59
N GLU A 146 2.03 19.45 3.53
CA GLU A 146 1.60 18.42 2.56
C GLU A 146 1.92 18.77 1.10
N PRO A 147 1.79 20.04 0.63
CA PRO A 147 2.21 20.39 -0.72
C PRO A 147 3.70 20.15 -0.99
N TYR A 148 4.58 20.43 -0.02
CA TYR A 148 6.02 20.16 -0.16
C TYR A 148 6.29 18.67 -0.29
N ASN A 149 5.70 17.87 0.59
CA ASN A 149 5.85 16.42 0.57
C ASN A 149 5.36 15.82 -0.74
N SER A 150 4.21 16.29 -1.25
CA SER A 150 3.59 15.83 -2.49
C SER A 150 4.48 16.07 -3.72
N ILE A 151 5.10 17.25 -3.82
CA ILE A 151 5.99 17.56 -4.95
C ILE A 151 7.27 16.74 -4.87
N LEU A 152 7.87 16.61 -3.69
CA LEU A 152 9.12 15.87 -3.50
C LEU A 152 8.96 14.37 -3.80
N THR A 153 7.88 13.76 -3.31
CA THR A 153 7.62 12.35 -3.60
C THR A 153 7.27 12.12 -5.06
N THR A 154 6.43 12.98 -5.67
CA THR A 154 6.12 12.86 -7.10
C THR A 154 7.38 12.95 -7.94
N HIS A 155 8.30 13.88 -7.64
CA HIS A 155 9.55 14.02 -8.39
C HIS A 155 10.42 12.75 -8.34
N THR A 156 10.52 12.14 -7.15
CA THR A 156 11.41 10.99 -6.91
C THR A 156 10.79 9.65 -7.32
N THR A 157 9.46 9.50 -7.23
CA THR A 157 8.80 8.26 -7.65
C THR A 157 8.48 8.21 -9.14
N LEU A 158 8.49 9.34 -9.86
CA LEU A 158 8.09 9.40 -11.27
C LEU A 158 8.89 8.45 -12.18
N GLU A 159 10.19 8.30 -11.93
CA GLU A 159 11.05 7.40 -12.73
C GLU A 159 10.95 5.93 -12.29
N HIS A 160 10.30 5.66 -11.16
CA HIS A 160 10.19 4.35 -10.54
C HIS A 160 8.78 3.78 -10.59
N SER A 161 7.78 4.55 -10.98
CA SER A 161 6.39 4.12 -11.05
C SER A 161 5.98 3.86 -12.49
N ASP A 162 5.38 2.70 -12.75
CA ASP A 162 4.87 2.35 -14.08
C ASP A 162 3.46 2.92 -14.28
N CYS A 163 2.67 3.00 -13.22
CA CYS A 163 1.33 3.57 -13.24
C CYS A 163 0.91 4.05 -11.84
N ALA A 164 0.37 5.26 -11.73
CA ALA A 164 -0.09 5.82 -10.47
C ALA A 164 -1.58 6.18 -10.54
N PHE A 165 -2.38 5.57 -9.67
CA PHE A 165 -3.77 5.92 -9.42
C PHE A 165 -3.84 6.94 -8.30
N MET A 166 -4.07 8.20 -8.66
CA MET A 166 -4.28 9.26 -7.69
C MET A 166 -5.72 9.21 -7.17
N VAL A 167 -5.84 9.19 -5.84
CA VAL A 167 -7.12 9.21 -5.13
C VAL A 167 -7.23 10.54 -4.40
N ASP A 168 -8.04 11.44 -4.95
CA ASP A 168 -8.26 12.76 -4.37
C ASP A 168 -9.22 12.69 -3.18
N ASN A 169 -8.71 12.97 -1.98
CA ASN A 169 -9.52 13.00 -0.77
C ASN A 169 -10.67 14.00 -0.85
N GLU A 170 -10.55 15.13 -1.56
CA GLU A 170 -11.62 16.10 -1.71
C GLU A 170 -12.75 15.50 -2.55
N ALA A 171 -12.40 14.85 -3.67
CA ALA A 171 -13.37 14.18 -4.53
C ALA A 171 -14.10 13.03 -3.80
N ILE A 172 -13.37 12.20 -3.05
CA ILE A 172 -13.98 11.11 -2.25
C ILE A 172 -14.87 11.68 -1.14
N TYR A 173 -14.43 12.75 -0.48
CA TYR A 173 -15.21 13.43 0.56
C TYR A 173 -16.52 14.00 0.01
N ASP A 174 -16.46 14.65 -1.15
CA ASP A 174 -17.62 15.21 -1.84
C ASP A 174 -18.60 14.13 -2.28
N ILE A 175 -18.11 12.98 -2.77
CA ILE A 175 -18.98 11.83 -3.10
C ILE A 175 -19.66 11.30 -1.84
N CYS A 176 -18.93 11.13 -0.73
CA CYS A 176 -19.54 10.69 0.53
C CYS A 176 -20.62 11.67 1.03
N ARG A 177 -20.40 12.97 0.87
CA ARG A 177 -21.33 13.99 1.33
C ARG A 177 -22.55 14.14 0.43
N ARG A 178 -22.36 14.13 -0.89
CA ARG A 178 -23.42 14.39 -1.88
C ARG A 178 -24.23 13.15 -2.28
N ASN A 179 -23.58 11.99 -2.35
CA ASN A 179 -24.21 10.76 -2.87
C ASN A 179 -24.58 9.76 -1.77
N LEU A 180 -23.93 9.80 -0.61
CA LEU A 180 -24.18 8.88 0.51
C LEU A 180 -24.84 9.57 1.72
N ASP A 181 -25.17 10.86 1.59
CA ASP A 181 -25.80 11.69 2.62
C ASP A 181 -25.06 11.69 3.97
N ILE A 182 -23.73 11.57 3.93
CA ILE A 182 -22.89 11.60 5.13
C ILE A 182 -22.43 13.05 5.37
N GLU A 183 -22.99 13.72 6.36
CA GLU A 183 -22.71 15.14 6.63
C GLU A 183 -21.23 15.41 6.97
N ARG A 184 -20.60 14.52 7.74
CA ARG A 184 -19.17 14.57 8.11
C ARG A 184 -18.50 13.22 7.88
N PRO A 185 -18.04 12.92 6.65
CA PRO A 185 -17.33 11.69 6.33
C PRO A 185 -16.08 11.50 7.21
N SER A 186 -15.98 10.32 7.84
CA SER A 186 -14.78 9.89 8.57
C SER A 186 -13.80 9.15 7.64
N TYR A 187 -12.54 8.95 8.06
CA TYR A 187 -11.60 8.09 7.32
C TYR A 187 -12.13 6.68 7.08
N THR A 188 -12.97 6.14 7.97
CA THR A 188 -13.62 4.84 7.73
C THR A 188 -14.60 4.89 6.54
N ASN A 189 -15.31 6.01 6.34
CA ASN A 189 -16.20 6.17 5.20
C ASN A 189 -15.40 6.30 3.90
N LEU A 190 -14.37 7.16 3.91
CA LEU A 190 -13.48 7.37 2.77
C LEU A 190 -12.79 6.07 2.37
N ASN A 191 -12.16 5.37 3.33
CA ASN A 191 -11.41 4.15 3.07
C ASN A 191 -12.30 2.99 2.58
N ARG A 192 -13.58 2.95 2.95
CA ARG A 192 -14.51 1.96 2.39
C ARG A 192 -14.82 2.23 0.92
N LEU A 193 -15.01 3.49 0.55
CA LEU A 193 -15.24 3.87 -0.84
C LEU A 193 -13.99 3.64 -1.69
N ILE A 194 -12.82 4.05 -1.18
CA ILE A 194 -11.52 3.80 -1.82
C ILE A 194 -11.29 2.30 -1.97
N GLY A 195 -11.57 1.50 -0.93
CA GLY A 195 -11.46 0.05 -0.98
C GLY A 195 -12.34 -0.58 -2.07
N GLN A 196 -13.54 -0.02 -2.30
CA GLN A 196 -14.42 -0.46 -3.38
C GLN A 196 -13.82 -0.16 -4.77
N VAL A 197 -13.25 1.04 -4.95
CA VAL A 197 -12.58 1.45 -6.19
C VAL A 197 -11.34 0.59 -6.45
N VAL A 198 -10.47 0.44 -5.46
CA VAL A 198 -9.27 -0.41 -5.54
C VAL A 198 -9.65 -1.86 -5.85
N SER A 199 -10.71 -2.38 -5.23
CA SER A 199 -11.23 -3.72 -5.52
C SER A 199 -11.65 -3.85 -6.98
N SER A 200 -12.28 -2.81 -7.56
CA SER A 200 -12.69 -2.83 -8.97
C SER A 200 -11.50 -2.79 -9.94
N ILE A 201 -10.46 -2.01 -9.62
CA ILE A 201 -9.24 -1.90 -10.43
C ILE A 201 -8.45 -3.21 -10.39
N THR A 202 -8.32 -3.81 -9.20
CA THR A 202 -7.58 -5.06 -9.00
C THR A 202 -8.42 -6.31 -9.31
N ALA A 203 -9.67 -6.17 -9.73
CA ALA A 203 -10.55 -7.32 -10.00
C ALA A 203 -10.00 -8.17 -11.15
N SER A 204 -9.47 -7.55 -12.20
CA SER A 204 -8.88 -8.26 -13.35
C SER A 204 -7.63 -9.06 -13.01
N LEU A 205 -6.93 -8.71 -11.93
CA LEU A 205 -5.76 -9.43 -11.42
C LEU A 205 -6.12 -10.57 -10.46
N ARG A 206 -7.35 -10.56 -9.93
CA ARG A 206 -7.83 -11.50 -8.90
C ARG A 206 -8.78 -12.56 -9.43
N PHE A 207 -9.44 -12.27 -10.54
CA PHE A 207 -10.41 -13.14 -11.17
C PHE A 207 -10.03 -13.28 -12.63
N ASP A 208 -10.17 -14.51 -13.15
CA ASP A 208 -9.92 -14.77 -14.55
C ASP A 208 -10.83 -13.91 -15.43
N GLY A 209 -10.26 -13.26 -16.44
CA GLY A 209 -10.90 -12.20 -17.19
C GLY A 209 -10.20 -11.89 -18.50
N ALA A 210 -10.90 -11.20 -19.39
CA ALA A 210 -10.41 -10.95 -20.75
C ALA A 210 -9.66 -9.61 -20.91
N LEU A 211 -9.65 -8.74 -19.89
CA LEU A 211 -9.15 -7.37 -19.99
C LEU A 211 -8.26 -7.04 -18.78
N ASN A 212 -7.03 -6.56 -19.02
CA ASN A 212 -6.00 -6.26 -18.02
C ASN A 212 -5.60 -7.45 -17.13
N VAL A 213 -5.25 -8.57 -17.77
CA VAL A 213 -4.98 -9.86 -17.11
C VAL A 213 -3.55 -9.97 -16.54
N ASP A 214 -2.64 -9.09 -16.95
CA ASP A 214 -1.24 -9.00 -16.50
C ASP A 214 -0.74 -7.55 -16.48
#